data_AF-A0A1H8U7Z0-F1
#
_entry.id   AF-A0A1H8U7Z0-F1
#
_cell.length_a   1.000
_cell.length_b   1.000
_cell.length_c   1.000
_cell.angle_alpha   90.00
_cell.angle_beta   90.00
_cell.angle_gamma   90.00
#
_symmetry.space_group_name_H-M   'P 1'
#
loop_
_entity.id
_entity.type
_entity.pdbx_description
1 polymer ?
#
loop_
_entity_poly.entity_id
_entity_poly.type
_entity_poly.pdbx_seq_one_letter_code
_entity_poly.pdbx_strand_id
1 'polypeptide(L)'
;MLRYLVISKRALPPSVSSAWKAMDIVLAGPIAAAALEASDLGGHDGAIVDLDYEGHEMIACVEMLDVGQIPFVFAAFVSSSLRPPGCFVLSEAKREICAIYHRLQQTFRTH
;
A
#
# COMPACT_ATOMS: atom_id res chain seq x y z
N MET A 1 2.58 15.01 -7.57
CA MET A 1 1.56 13.94 -7.57
C MET A 1 2.20 12.76 -6.90
N LEU A 2 1.60 12.26 -5.81
CA LEU A 2 2.18 11.14 -5.07
C LEU A 2 1.89 9.84 -5.79
N ARG A 3 2.78 8.87 -5.67
CA ARG A 3 2.66 7.55 -6.29
C ARG A 3 2.92 6.47 -5.24
N TYR A 4 1.87 5.75 -4.86
CA TYR A 4 1.98 4.65 -3.91
C TYR A 4 1.90 3.31 -4.62
N LEU A 5 2.84 2.43 -4.28
CA LEU A 5 2.85 1.05 -4.75
C LEU A 5 1.83 0.23 -3.97
N VAL A 6 1.03 -0.56 -4.67
CA VAL A 6 0.05 -1.47 -4.07
C VAL A 6 0.56 -2.89 -4.20
N ILE A 7 0.78 -3.54 -3.06
CA ILE A 7 1.31 -4.91 -2.99
C ILE A 7 0.18 -5.81 -2.52
N SER A 8 -0.39 -6.59 -3.42
CA SER A 8 -1.55 -7.44 -3.16
C SER A 8 -1.69 -8.53 -4.23
N LYS A 9 -2.25 -9.69 -3.83
CA LYS A 9 -2.72 -10.72 -4.76
C LYS A 9 -4.10 -10.39 -5.36
N ARG A 10 -4.79 -9.39 -4.81
CA ARG A 10 -6.15 -8.99 -5.18
C ARG A 10 -6.12 -7.85 -6.19
N ALA A 11 -7.03 -7.89 -7.15
CA ALA A 11 -7.24 -6.78 -8.07
C ALA A 11 -7.70 -5.53 -7.31
N LEU A 12 -7.17 -4.37 -7.70
CA LEU A 12 -7.58 -3.08 -7.17
C LEU A 12 -8.84 -2.61 -7.92
N PRO A 13 -9.99 -2.39 -7.24
CA PRO A 13 -11.19 -1.91 -7.92
C PRO A 13 -10.96 -0.53 -8.57
N PRO A 14 -11.44 -0.28 -9.80
CA PRO A 14 -11.25 1.01 -10.48
C PRO A 14 -11.81 2.22 -9.71
N SER A 15 -12.87 2.00 -8.94
CA SER A 15 -13.47 3.01 -8.07
C SER A 15 -12.51 3.46 -6.97
N VAL A 16 -11.78 2.52 -6.35
CA VAL A 16 -10.72 2.82 -5.38
C VAL A 16 -9.63 3.65 -6.05
N SER A 17 -9.08 3.20 -7.18
CA SER A 17 -8.06 3.97 -7.91
C SER A 17 -8.52 5.39 -8.27
N SER A 18 -9.80 5.55 -8.65
CA SER A 18 -10.39 6.84 -8.99
C SER A 18 -10.51 7.78 -7.78
N ALA A 19 -10.93 7.24 -6.62
CA ALA A 19 -11.04 8.00 -5.38
C ALA A 19 -9.68 8.53 -4.90
N TRP A 20 -8.63 7.71 -5.01
CA TRP A 20 -7.25 8.11 -4.67
C TRP A 20 -6.70 9.15 -5.65
N LYS A 21 -6.95 8.95 -6.96
CA LYS A 21 -6.54 9.91 -8.00
C LYS A 21 -7.21 11.27 -7.83
N ALA A 22 -8.45 11.32 -7.35
CA ALA A 22 -9.14 12.58 -7.00
C ALA A 22 -8.47 13.36 -5.85
N MET A 23 -7.53 12.73 -5.15
CA MET A 23 -6.69 13.34 -4.12
C MET A 23 -5.23 13.53 -4.55
N ASP A 24 -4.95 13.51 -5.87
CA ASP A 24 -3.60 13.60 -6.45
C ASP A 24 -2.62 12.49 -6.01
N ILE A 25 -3.17 11.32 -5.67
CA ILE A 25 -2.41 10.11 -5.33
C ILE A 25 -2.68 9.03 -6.37
N VAL A 26 -1.63 8.55 -7.03
CA VAL A 26 -1.69 7.43 -7.96
C VAL A 26 -1.37 6.14 -7.24
N LEU A 27 -2.27 5.16 -7.35
CA LEU A 27 -1.99 3.78 -6.94
C LEU A 27 -1.38 3.03 -8.11
N ALA A 28 -0.14 2.56 -7.95
CA ALA A 28 0.58 1.74 -8.92
C ALA A 28 0.48 0.26 -8.55
N GLY A 29 0.23 -0.61 -9.52
CA GLY A 29 -0.04 -2.03 -9.28
C GLY A 29 -1.53 -2.38 -9.39
N PRO A 30 -2.00 -3.46 -8.75
CA PRO A 30 -1.32 -4.24 -7.73
C PRO A 30 -0.20 -5.14 -8.29
N ILE A 31 0.84 -5.36 -7.49
CA ILE A 31 1.86 -6.39 -7.73
C ILE A 31 1.87 -7.41 -6.58
N ALA A 32 2.11 -8.68 -6.89
CA ALA A 32 2.25 -9.70 -5.86
C ALA A 32 3.58 -9.54 -5.10
N ALA A 33 3.62 -9.88 -3.81
CA ALA A 33 4.85 -9.80 -3.01
C ALA A 33 6.00 -10.61 -3.63
N ALA A 34 5.71 -11.82 -4.13
CA ALA A 34 6.70 -12.66 -4.82
C ALA A 34 7.24 -12.05 -6.14
N ALA A 35 6.58 -11.04 -6.70
CA ALA A 35 7.03 -10.35 -7.90
C ALA A 35 7.83 -9.07 -7.59
N LEU A 36 7.99 -8.70 -6.32
CA LEU A 36 8.72 -7.50 -5.93
C LEU A 36 10.19 -7.56 -6.36
N GLU A 37 10.85 -8.72 -6.24
CA GLU A 37 12.26 -8.91 -6.62
C GLU A 37 12.57 -8.52 -8.06
N ALA A 38 11.59 -8.71 -8.96
CA ALA A 38 11.73 -8.38 -10.38
C ALA A 38 11.16 -7.00 -10.73
N SER A 39 10.60 -6.27 -9.76
CA SER A 39 9.93 -4.99 -9.97
C SER A 39 10.88 -3.82 -9.76
N ASP A 40 10.80 -2.81 -10.63
CA ASP A 40 11.45 -1.52 -10.37
C ASP A 40 10.65 -0.78 -9.29
N LEU A 41 11.25 -0.65 -8.10
CA LEU A 41 10.66 0.05 -6.97
C LEU A 41 10.93 1.56 -7.00
N GLY A 42 11.69 2.06 -7.99
CA GLY A 42 12.03 3.47 -8.13
C GLY A 42 10.81 4.38 -8.35
N GLY A 43 10.86 5.57 -7.74
CA GLY A 43 9.84 6.62 -7.97
C GLY A 43 8.51 6.40 -7.26
N HIS A 44 8.48 5.54 -6.25
CA HIS A 44 7.34 5.38 -5.34
C HIS A 44 7.54 6.17 -4.05
N ASP A 45 6.54 6.97 -3.66
CA ASP A 45 6.55 7.78 -2.44
C ASP A 45 6.11 6.99 -1.19
N GLY A 46 5.71 5.73 -1.40
CA GLY A 46 5.31 4.81 -0.35
C GLY A 46 4.65 3.55 -0.89
N ALA A 47 4.36 2.61 0.00
CA ALA A 47 3.71 1.35 -0.33
C ALA A 47 2.54 1.01 0.60
N ILE A 48 1.54 0.33 0.04
CA ILE A 48 0.38 -0.20 0.75
C ILE A 48 0.43 -1.72 0.56
N VAL A 49 0.72 -2.43 1.64
CA VAL A 49 0.86 -3.89 1.66
C VAL A 49 -0.45 -4.50 2.15
N ASP A 50 -1.02 -5.43 1.39
CA ASP A 50 -2.20 -6.18 1.79
C ASP A 50 -1.93 -6.99 3.07
N LEU A 51 -2.92 -7.06 3.96
CA LEU A 51 -2.84 -7.89 5.17
C LEU A 51 -3.07 -9.39 4.89
N ASP A 52 -3.51 -9.74 3.68
CA ASP A 52 -3.86 -11.11 3.27
C ASP A 52 -2.64 -11.94 2.80
N TYR A 53 -1.44 -11.61 3.28
CA TYR A 53 -0.23 -12.37 3.03
C TYR A 53 0.14 -13.24 4.22
N GLU A 54 0.81 -14.36 3.95
CA GLU A 54 1.40 -15.17 5.00
C GLU A 54 2.60 -14.44 5.63
N GLY A 55 2.90 -14.75 6.90
CA GLY A 55 3.93 -14.02 7.66
C GLY A 55 5.31 -13.99 6.98
N HIS A 56 5.72 -15.07 6.31
CA HIS A 56 6.99 -15.12 5.58
C HIS A 56 6.98 -14.24 4.32
N GLU A 57 5.84 -14.15 3.61
CA GLU A 57 5.69 -13.25 2.46
C GLU A 57 5.72 -11.79 2.91
N MET A 58 5.11 -11.47 4.06
CA MET A 58 5.15 -10.12 4.63
C MET A 58 6.57 -9.72 5.04
N ILE A 59 7.35 -10.62 5.65
CA ILE A 59 8.73 -10.34 6.05
C ILE A 59 9.59 -10.03 4.80
N ALA A 60 9.57 -10.90 3.79
CA ALA A 60 10.33 -10.69 2.57
C ALA A 60 9.94 -9.38 1.86
N CYS A 61 8.64 -9.08 1.83
CA CYS A 61 8.13 -7.81 1.30
C CYS A 61 8.68 -6.59 2.05
N VAL A 62 8.71 -6.63 3.39
CA VAL A 62 9.23 -5.53 4.23
C VAL A 62 10.71 -5.33 4.00
N GLU A 63 11.50 -6.41 3.99
CA GLU A 63 12.95 -6.34 3.76
C GLU A 63 13.28 -5.66 2.43
N MET A 64 12.50 -5.96 1.39
CA MET A 64 12.65 -5.31 0.08
C MET A 64 12.30 -3.82 0.10
N LEU A 65 11.21 -3.44 0.76
CA LEU A 65 10.80 -2.04 0.89
C LEU A 65 11.80 -1.25 1.73
N ASP A 66 12.37 -1.85 2.77
CA ASP A 66 13.40 -1.26 3.61
C ASP A 66 14.70 -1.02 2.82
N VAL A 67 15.13 -2.00 2.03
CA VAL A 67 16.28 -1.84 1.10
C VAL A 67 16.03 -0.70 0.11
N GLY A 68 14.80 -0.58 -0.38
CA GLY A 68 14.36 0.52 -1.26
C GLY A 68 14.13 1.85 -0.54
N GLN A 69 14.20 1.89 0.80
CA GLN A 69 13.83 3.04 1.64
C GLN A 69 12.41 3.57 1.36
N ILE A 70 11.48 2.67 1.03
CA ILE A 70 10.10 3.00 0.70
C ILE A 70 9.25 2.91 1.96
N PRO A 71 8.69 4.04 2.46
CA PRO A 71 7.80 3.98 3.62
C PRO A 71 6.55 3.17 3.28
N PHE A 72 6.09 2.34 4.20
CA PHE A 72 4.95 1.47 3.94
C PHE A 72 3.94 1.41 5.08
N VAL A 73 2.73 0.97 4.75
CA VAL A 73 1.70 0.60 5.72
C VAL A 73 1.08 -0.74 5.32
N PHE A 74 0.55 -1.45 6.31
CA PHE A 74 -0.31 -2.61 6.08
C PHE A 74 -1.78 -2.18 6.07
N ALA A 75 -2.55 -2.65 5.09
CA ALA A 75 -3.96 -2.32 4.95
C ALA A 75 -4.81 -3.52 4.56
N ALA A 76 -6.03 -3.59 5.11
CA ALA A 76 -7.06 -4.50 4.65
C ALA A 76 -7.73 -3.95 3.40
N PHE A 77 -7.96 -4.78 2.40
CA PHE A 77 -8.70 -4.37 1.20
C PHE A 77 -10.20 -4.47 1.46
N VAL A 78 -11.01 -3.60 0.82
CA VAL A 78 -12.47 -3.51 1.08
C VAL A 78 -13.20 -4.85 0.96
N SER A 79 -12.71 -5.76 0.10
CA SER A 79 -13.24 -7.11 -0.10
C SER A 79 -12.71 -8.17 0.89
N SER A 80 -11.90 -7.79 1.88
CA SER A 80 -11.36 -8.71 2.86
C SER A 80 -12.36 -8.96 3.99
N SER A 81 -12.55 -10.24 4.32
CA SER A 81 -13.24 -10.68 5.53
C SER A 81 -12.44 -10.34 6.81
N LEU A 82 -11.14 -10.06 6.66
CA LEU A 82 -10.27 -9.58 7.72
C LEU A 82 -10.31 -8.05 7.77
N ARG A 83 -11.09 -7.51 8.71
CA ARG A 83 -10.93 -6.14 9.20
C ARG A 83 -10.59 -6.16 10.68
N PRO A 84 -9.33 -6.45 11.06
CA PRO A 84 -8.90 -6.32 12.44
C PRO A 84 -9.22 -4.90 12.95
N PRO A 85 -9.72 -4.73 14.18
CA PRO A 85 -9.89 -3.40 14.77
C PRO A 85 -8.58 -2.60 14.69
N GLY A 86 -8.65 -1.37 14.17
CA GLY A 86 -7.50 -0.48 14.08
C GLY A 86 -6.59 -0.67 12.86
N CYS A 87 -6.91 -1.55 11.90
CA CYS A 87 -6.16 -1.62 10.64
C CYS A 87 -6.50 -0.45 9.70
N PHE A 88 -5.54 -0.06 8.86
CA PHE A 88 -5.83 0.79 7.71
C PHE A 88 -6.68 0.02 6.69
N VAL A 89 -7.53 0.73 5.93
CA VAL A 89 -8.34 0.12 4.89
C VAL A 89 -8.07 0.76 3.53
N LEU A 90 -7.65 -0.03 2.54
CA LEU A 90 -7.53 0.45 1.16
C LEU A 90 -8.93 0.54 0.52
N SER A 91 -9.52 1.74 0.52
CA SER A 91 -10.89 1.98 0.09
C SER A 91 -11.08 3.31 -0.64
N GLU A 92 -12.32 3.58 -1.05
CA GLU A 92 -12.78 4.85 -1.62
C GLU A 92 -13.06 5.93 -0.56
N ALA A 93 -13.14 5.54 0.71
CA ALA A 93 -13.55 6.45 1.77
C ALA A 93 -12.44 7.47 2.05
N LYS A 94 -12.71 8.76 1.82
CA LYS A 94 -11.76 9.86 2.03
C LYS A 94 -11.03 9.80 3.39
N ARG A 95 -11.73 9.41 4.46
CA ARG A 95 -11.14 9.24 5.80
C ARG A 95 -10.02 8.21 5.80
N GLU A 96 -10.22 7.07 5.15
CA GLU A 96 -9.22 5.99 5.08
C GLU A 96 -8.03 6.39 4.21
N ILE A 97 -8.30 7.05 3.07
CA ILE A 97 -7.24 7.60 2.20
C ILE A 97 -6.38 8.59 2.98
N CYS A 98 -7.00 9.54 3.70
CA CYS A 98 -6.29 10.49 4.55
C CYS A 98 -5.49 9.79 5.66
N ALA A 99 -6.04 8.75 6.30
CA ALA A 99 -5.34 8.04 7.36
C ALA A 99 -4.04 7.39 6.86
N ILE A 100 -4.10 6.71 5.71
CA ILE A 100 -2.92 6.11 5.08
C ILE A 100 -1.94 7.20 4.62
N TYR A 101 -2.43 8.24 3.95
CA TYR A 101 -1.60 9.36 3.50
C TYR A 101 -0.81 9.99 4.65
N HIS A 102 -1.49 10.33 5.76
CA HIS A 102 -0.84 10.94 6.93
C HIS A 102 0.19 10.01 7.55
N ARG A 103 -0.10 8.70 7.61
CA ARG A 103 0.84 7.73 8.16
C ARG A 103 2.11 7.63 7.32
N LEU A 104 1.98 7.49 6.00
CA LEU A 104 3.13 7.42 5.09
C LEU A 104 3.98 8.69 5.13
N GLN A 105 3.35 9.87 5.22
CA GLN A 105 4.05 11.15 5.39
C GLN A 105 4.82 11.26 6.71
N GLN A 106 4.31 10.67 7.80
CA GLN A 106 5.02 10.63 9.08
C GLN A 106 6.24 9.70 9.02
N THR A 107 6.09 8.51 8.42
CA THR A 107 7.19 7.55 8.26
C THR A 107 8.31 8.12 7.38
N PHE A 108 7.97 8.85 6.31
CA PHE A 108 8.96 9.47 5.43
C PHE A 108 9.84 10.52 6.14
N ARG A 109 9.31 11.23 7.15
CA ARG A 109 10.05 12.27 7.88
C ARG A 109 11.01 11.74 8.95
N THR A 110 10.96 10.45 9.24
CA THR A 110 11.83 9.80 10.24
C THR A 110 13.05 9.11 9.64
N HIS A 111 13.16 9.10 8.30
CA HIS A 111 14.34 8.68 7.54
C HIS A 111 15.07 9.90 6.99
#